data_AF-S7QEM4-F1
#
_entry.id   AF-S7QEM4-F1
#
_cell.length_a   1.000
_cell.length_b   1.000
_cell.length_c   1.000
_cell.angle_alpha   90.00
_cell.angle_beta   90.00
_cell.angle_gamma   90.00
#
_symmetry.space_group_name_H-M   'P 1'
#
loop_
_entity.id
_entity.type
_entity.pdbx_description
1 polymer ?
#
loop_
_entity_poly.entity_id
_entity_poly.type
_entity_poly.pdbx_seq_one_letter_code
_entity_poly.pdbx_strand_id
1 'polypeptide(L)'
;YAQYNGTVRPGGNMTTAIITRNNAQNTSEIYRLIGDEFSVQEVLNALVSNCTVKNTTLESFSPEVYAYPQPEQIIQWYRASTFGLGLDTYNNSAALASNMPSSNDTSPPPLSSATPLPAGLNMTFLTCLNTTIAASLPLMDP
;
A
#
# COMPACT_ATOMS: atom_id res chain seq x y z
N TYR A 1 -1.01 -3.01 19.42
CA TYR A 1 -1.55 -1.94 18.55
C TYR A 1 -2.88 -1.54 19.16
N ALA A 2 -3.00 -0.33 19.72
CA ALA A 2 -4.23 0.08 20.41
C ALA A 2 -5.35 0.34 19.37
N GLN A 3 -6.55 -0.17 19.63
CA GLN A 3 -7.76 0.09 18.85
C GLN A 3 -8.08 1.60 18.92
N TYR A 4 -7.73 2.33 17.85
CA TYR A 4 -8.07 3.73 17.70
C TYR A 4 -9.43 3.84 16.99
N ASN A 5 -10.51 4.02 17.75
CA ASN A 5 -11.84 4.34 17.23
C ASN A 5 -11.95 5.84 16.92
N GLY A 6 -11.11 6.32 16.01
CA GLY A 6 -11.07 7.72 15.61
C GLY A 6 -11.22 7.89 14.12
N THR A 7 -12.27 8.64 13.76
CA THR A 7 -12.58 9.25 12.45
C THR A 7 -13.14 8.31 11.38
N VAL A 8 -14.46 8.42 11.18
CA VAL A 8 -15.14 8.04 9.94
C VAL A 8 -14.40 8.76 8.80
N ARG A 9 -13.61 8.03 8.02
CA ARG A 9 -13.03 8.58 6.80
C ARG A 9 -14.19 8.84 5.84
N PRO A 10 -14.27 10.01 5.18
CA PRO A 10 -15.32 10.27 4.17
C PRO A 10 -15.37 9.18 3.09
N GLY A 11 -14.20 8.57 2.83
CA GLY A 11 -13.95 7.48 1.91
C GLY A 11 -14.53 6.10 2.29
N GLY A 12 -15.12 5.95 3.49
CA GLY A 12 -15.61 4.66 3.99
C GLY A 12 -14.59 3.92 4.86
N ASN A 13 -14.84 2.62 5.08
CA ASN A 13 -14.02 1.79 5.95
C ASN A 13 -12.63 1.54 5.36
N MET A 14 -11.68 1.16 6.23
CA MET A 14 -10.36 0.76 5.78
C MET A 14 -10.45 -0.58 5.05
N THR A 15 -9.91 -0.60 3.84
CA THR A 15 -10.08 -1.68 2.87
C THR A 15 -8.76 -1.95 2.18
N THR A 16 -8.59 -3.19 1.74
CA THR A 16 -7.45 -3.65 0.95
C THR A 16 -7.91 -4.29 -0.35
N ALA A 17 -7.02 -4.32 -1.33
CA ALA A 17 -7.25 -5.06 -2.58
C ALA A 17 -5.95 -5.68 -3.08
N ILE A 18 -6.04 -6.92 -3.56
CA ILE A 18 -4.89 -7.63 -4.15
C ILE A 18 -4.67 -7.18 -5.58
N ILE A 19 -3.45 -6.72 -5.88
CA ILE A 19 -3.06 -6.24 -7.19
C ILE A 19 -2.06 -7.21 -7.80
N THR A 20 -2.48 -7.86 -8.88
CA THR A 20 -1.66 -8.74 -9.70
C THR A 20 -1.86 -8.40 -11.17
N ARG A 21 -0.84 -8.61 -12.00
CA ARG A 21 -0.95 -8.38 -13.44
C ARG A 21 -1.89 -9.42 -14.07
N ASN A 22 -2.74 -9.00 -14.98
CA ASN A 22 -3.58 -9.93 -15.74
C ASN A 22 -2.68 -10.87 -16.58
N ASN A 23 -2.99 -12.16 -16.60
CA ASN A 23 -2.19 -13.22 -17.26
C ASN A 23 -0.80 -13.51 -16.65
N ALA A 24 -0.49 -13.00 -15.45
CA ALA A 24 0.70 -13.42 -14.73
C ALA A 24 0.49 -14.81 -14.11
N GLN A 25 1.02 -15.86 -14.74
CA GLN A 25 1.08 -17.20 -14.14
C GLN A 25 2.27 -17.29 -13.20
N ASN A 26 2.03 -17.72 -11.95
CA ASN A 26 3.06 -18.07 -10.96
C ASN A 26 4.05 -16.94 -10.59
N THR A 27 3.61 -15.69 -10.50
CA THR A 27 4.48 -14.59 -10.05
C THR A 27 4.40 -14.41 -8.54
N SER A 28 5.55 -14.28 -7.88
CA SER A 28 5.66 -13.85 -6.46
C SER A 28 5.44 -12.34 -6.26
N GLU A 29 5.22 -11.61 -7.36
CA GLU A 29 4.95 -10.18 -7.41
C GLU A 29 3.46 -9.91 -7.10
N ILE A 30 3.10 -9.99 -5.82
CA ILE A 30 1.75 -9.69 -5.31
C ILE A 30 1.80 -8.35 -4.59
N TYR A 31 1.08 -7.38 -5.14
CA TYR A 31 0.93 -6.07 -4.51
C TYR A 31 -0.40 -5.99 -3.75
N ARG A 32 -0.49 -5.09 -2.77
CA ARG A 32 -1.74 -4.78 -2.07
C ARG A 32 -1.94 -3.29 -1.95
N LEU A 33 -3.15 -2.85 -2.23
CA LEU A 33 -3.60 -1.51 -1.86
C LEU A 33 -4.11 -1.54 -0.42
N ILE A 34 -3.92 -0.44 0.29
CA ILE A 34 -4.57 -0.19 1.57
C ILE A 34 -5.01 1.27 1.63
N GLY A 35 -6.26 1.52 2.02
CA GLY A 35 -6.83 2.86 2.07
C GLY A 35 -8.27 2.81 2.53
N ASP A 36 -9.00 3.91 2.38
CA ASP A 36 -10.46 3.89 2.48
C ASP A 36 -11.10 3.23 1.25
N GLU A 37 -12.30 2.66 1.45
CA GLU A 37 -13.02 1.86 0.46
C GLU A 37 -13.21 2.57 -0.90
N PHE A 38 -13.67 3.84 -0.89
CA PHE A 38 -13.87 4.59 -2.13
C PHE A 38 -12.56 4.84 -2.87
N SER A 39 -11.50 5.24 -2.17
CA SER A 39 -10.19 5.46 -2.80
C SER A 39 -9.62 4.15 -3.37
N VAL A 40 -9.73 3.03 -2.65
CA VAL A 40 -9.28 1.72 -3.15
C VAL A 40 -10.07 1.30 -4.37
N GLN A 41 -11.39 1.50 -4.38
CA GLN A 41 -12.25 1.15 -5.51
C GLN A 41 -11.90 1.97 -6.77
N GLU A 42 -11.75 3.29 -6.63
CA GLU A 42 -11.41 4.17 -7.75
C GLU A 42 -10.02 3.86 -8.32
N VAL A 43 -9.03 3.68 -7.44
CA VAL A 43 -7.68 3.31 -7.85
C VAL A 43 -7.67 1.93 -8.52
N LEU A 44 -8.38 0.94 -7.97
CA LEU A 44 -8.47 -0.38 -8.58
C LEU A 44 -9.07 -0.31 -10.00
N ASN A 45 -10.15 0.45 -10.18
CA ASN A 45 -10.77 0.65 -11.50
C ASN A 45 -9.77 1.27 -12.49
N ALA A 46 -9.03 2.29 -12.06
CA ALA A 46 -8.00 2.93 -12.89
C ALA A 46 -6.84 1.98 -13.21
N LEU A 47 -6.42 1.14 -12.26
CA LEU A 47 -5.36 0.15 -12.46
C LEU A 47 -5.76 -0.98 -13.41
N VAL A 48 -7.01 -1.44 -13.33
CA VAL A 48 -7.57 -2.43 -14.29
C VAL A 48 -7.55 -1.85 -15.70
N SER A 49 -7.95 -0.58 -15.86
CA SER A 49 -7.98 0.11 -17.16
C SER A 49 -6.58 0.43 -17.71
N ASN A 50 -5.67 0.96 -16.90
CA ASN A 50 -4.41 1.55 -17.38
C ASN A 50 -3.20 0.63 -17.23
N CYS A 51 -3.21 -0.28 -16.25
CA CYS A 51 -2.07 -1.15 -15.92
C CYS A 51 -2.33 -2.63 -16.17
N THR A 52 -3.47 -2.97 -16.80
CA THR A 52 -3.84 -4.38 -17.09
C THR A 52 -3.81 -5.22 -15.82
N VAL A 53 -4.26 -4.64 -14.70
CA VAL A 53 -4.39 -5.36 -13.43
C VAL A 53 -5.56 -6.33 -13.53
N LYS A 54 -5.41 -7.52 -12.93
CA LYS A 54 -6.49 -8.48 -12.81
C LYS A 54 -7.60 -7.88 -11.93
N ASN A 55 -8.82 -7.83 -12.46
CA ASN A 55 -9.95 -7.36 -11.67
C ASN A 55 -10.14 -8.27 -10.44
N THR A 56 -10.29 -7.65 -9.27
CA THR A 56 -10.35 -8.33 -7.97
C THR A 56 -11.44 -7.71 -7.10
N THR A 57 -11.69 -8.30 -5.95
CA THR A 57 -12.61 -7.77 -4.94
C THR A 57 -11.88 -6.99 -3.86
N LEU A 58 -12.61 -6.07 -3.24
CA LEU A 58 -12.20 -5.34 -2.06
C LEU A 58 -12.42 -6.20 -0.82
N GLU A 59 -11.51 -6.09 0.16
CA GLU A 59 -11.57 -6.81 1.43
C GLU A 59 -11.42 -5.83 2.59
N SER A 60 -12.27 -5.93 3.61
CA SER A 60 -12.14 -5.09 4.81
C SER A 60 -10.81 -5.37 5.51
N PHE A 61 -10.09 -4.30 5.86
CA PHE A 61 -8.84 -4.42 6.60
C PHE A 61 -9.15 -4.71 8.07
N SER A 62 -8.75 -5.89 8.55
CA SER A 62 -8.87 -6.29 9.96
C SER A 62 -7.52 -6.80 10.48
N PRO A 63 -6.74 -5.96 11.19
CA PRO A 63 -5.40 -6.32 11.64
C PRO A 63 -5.39 -7.46 12.67
N GLU A 64 -6.55 -7.78 13.26
CA GLU A 64 -6.72 -8.88 14.23
C GLU A 64 -6.89 -10.25 13.56
N VAL A 65 -7.36 -10.29 12.31
CA VAL A 65 -7.65 -11.52 11.56
C VAL A 65 -6.67 -11.73 10.41
N TYR A 66 -6.42 -10.68 9.62
CA TYR A 66 -5.50 -10.67 8.48
C TYR A 66 -4.76 -9.33 8.43
N ALA A 67 -3.54 -9.32 8.97
CA ALA A 67 -2.71 -8.12 9.09
C ALA A 67 -1.93 -7.77 7.81
N TYR A 68 -2.54 -7.90 6.62
CA TYR A 68 -1.91 -7.55 5.35
C TYR A 68 -2.52 -6.28 4.74
N PRO A 69 -1.70 -5.40 4.13
CA PRO A 69 -0.24 -5.37 4.21
C PRO A 69 0.26 -4.95 5.61
N GLN A 70 1.37 -5.56 6.05
CA GLN A 70 2.09 -5.14 7.26
C GLN A 70 2.91 -3.86 6.97
N PRO A 71 3.23 -3.04 7.99
CA PRO A 71 4.02 -1.81 7.81
C PRO A 71 5.33 -2.02 7.04
N GLU A 72 6.05 -3.10 7.30
CA GLU A 72 7.30 -3.48 6.65
C GLU A 72 7.14 -3.90 5.18
N GLN A 73 5.92 -4.19 4.74
CA GLN A 73 5.60 -4.58 3.37
C GLN A 73 5.17 -3.38 2.52
N ILE A 74 4.92 -2.22 3.12
CA ILE A 74 4.55 -1.01 2.38
C ILE A 74 5.79 -0.47 1.67
N ILE A 75 5.67 -0.34 0.34
CA ILE A 75 6.73 0.18 -0.52
C ILE A 75 6.53 1.65 -0.86
N GLN A 76 5.28 2.14 -0.83
CA GLN A 76 4.97 3.53 -1.12
C GLN A 76 3.72 3.97 -0.39
N TRP A 77 3.82 5.12 0.29
CA TRP A 77 2.69 5.86 0.81
C TRP A 77 2.32 7.00 -0.14
N TYR A 78 1.03 7.23 -0.31
CA TYR A 78 0.45 8.31 -1.10
C TYR A 78 -0.43 9.18 -0.20
N ARG A 79 -0.54 10.46 -0.55
CA ARG A 79 -1.40 11.47 0.10
C ARG A 79 -1.33 11.49 1.62
N ALA A 80 -0.31 12.16 2.16
CA ALA A 80 -0.13 12.30 3.61
C ALA A 80 -0.25 10.97 4.39
N SER A 81 0.21 9.87 3.77
CA SER A 81 0.19 8.52 4.33
C SER A 81 -1.21 7.95 4.65
N THR A 82 -2.24 8.37 3.92
CA THR A 82 -3.60 7.82 4.09
C THR A 82 -3.91 6.66 3.16
N PHE A 83 -3.11 6.47 2.10
CA PHE A 83 -3.23 5.40 1.12
C PHE A 83 -1.85 4.76 0.85
N GLY A 84 -1.78 3.44 0.75
CA GLY A 84 -0.52 2.71 0.62
C GLY A 84 -0.53 1.65 -0.48
N LEU A 85 0.63 1.44 -1.09
CA LEU A 85 0.94 0.29 -1.93
C LEU A 85 1.96 -0.58 -1.18
N GLY A 86 1.58 -1.84 -0.93
CA GLY A 86 2.45 -2.86 -0.36
C GLY A 86 2.84 -3.93 -1.37
N LEU A 87 3.89 -4.67 -1.05
CA LEU A 87 4.39 -5.84 -1.78
C LEU A 87 4.53 -7.00 -0.78
N ASP A 88 3.79 -8.09 -0.97
CA ASP A 88 3.69 -9.17 0.03
C ASP A 88 5.05 -9.84 0.32
N THR A 89 5.95 -9.85 -0.64
CA THR A 89 7.30 -10.45 -0.50
C THR A 89 8.35 -9.47 0.02
N TYR A 90 8.01 -8.20 0.19
CA TYR A 90 8.94 -7.19 0.69
C TYR A 90 8.96 -7.17 2.21
N ASN A 91 10.13 -7.00 2.80
CA ASN A 91 10.29 -6.83 4.24
C ASN A 91 11.34 -5.76 4.50
N ASN A 92 10.88 -4.57 4.89
CA ASN A 92 11.72 -3.46 5.27
C ASN A 92 12.06 -3.51 6.77
N SER A 93 13.27 -3.97 7.09
CA SER A 93 13.73 -4.05 8.49
C SER A 93 13.71 -2.71 9.22
N ALA A 94 13.92 -1.59 8.51
CA ALA A 94 13.86 -0.25 9.11
C ALA A 94 12.45 0.17 9.53
N ALA A 95 11.40 -0.45 8.98
CA ALA A 95 10.01 -0.17 9.32
C ALA A 95 9.47 -1.04 10.48
N LEU A 96 10.29 -1.95 11.03
CA LEU A 96 9.92 -2.75 12.19
C LEU A 96 9.67 -1.87 13.41
N ALA A 97 8.68 -2.25 14.22
CA ALA A 97 8.34 -1.55 15.46
C ALA A 97 9.53 -1.41 16.43
N SER A 98 10.47 -2.36 16.42
CA SER A 98 11.71 -2.32 17.21
C SER A 98 12.68 -1.20 16.78
N ASN A 99 12.56 -0.71 15.56
CA ASN A 99 13.38 0.36 14.99
C ASN A 99 12.64 1.71 14.95
N MET A 100 11.39 1.77 15.43
CA MET A 100 10.69 3.04 15.57
C MET A 100 11.36 3.89 16.66
N PRO A 101 11.52 5.20 16.44
CA PRO A 101 12.04 6.09 17.47
C PRO A 101 11.19 6.01 18.74
N SER A 102 11.86 5.95 19.90
CA SER A 102 11.23 5.76 21.20
C SER A 102 10.47 7.00 21.71
N SER A 103 10.74 8.16 21.11
CA SER A 103 10.11 9.44 21.40
C SER A 103 10.09 10.32 20.15
N ASN A 104 9.27 11.38 20.16
CA ASN A 104 9.23 12.42 19.13
C ASN A 104 10.57 13.17 18.97
N ASP A 105 11.40 13.18 20.01
CA ASP A 105 12.72 13.83 20.02
C ASP A 105 13.84 12.92 19.47
N THR A 106 13.52 11.67 19.16
CA THR A 106 14.49 10.73 18.57
C THR A 106 14.35 10.71 17.06
N SER A 107 15.46 10.96 16.36
CA SER A 107 15.47 10.90 14.90
C SER A 107 15.08 9.49 14.41
N PRO A 108 14.21 9.39 13.39
CA PRO A 108 13.92 8.11 12.77
C PRO A 108 15.16 7.53 12.09
N PRO A 109 15.19 6.21 11.81
CA PRO A 109 16.25 5.60 11.02
C PRO A 109 16.47 6.36 9.69
N PRO A 110 17.73 6.53 9.25
CA PRO A 110 18.02 7.21 7.99
C PRO A 110 17.45 6.41 6.82
N LEU A 111 17.12 7.07 5.71
CA LEU A 111 16.56 6.40 4.52
C LEU A 111 17.45 5.26 3.99
N SER A 112 18.77 5.38 4.16
CA SER A 112 19.74 4.34 3.80
C SER A 112 19.62 3.05 4.60
N SER A 113 18.88 3.05 5.70
CA SER A 113 18.55 1.84 6.47
C SER A 113 17.39 1.04 5.86
N ALA A 114 16.63 1.63 4.94
CA ALA A 114 15.53 0.94 4.28
C ALA A 114 16.05 -0.23 3.42
N THR A 115 15.40 -1.38 3.53
CA THR A 115 15.77 -2.55 2.73
C THR A 115 15.48 -2.27 1.25
N PRO A 116 16.42 -2.50 0.31
CA PRO A 116 16.14 -2.32 -1.11
C PRO A 116 14.99 -3.21 -1.59
N LEU A 117 14.27 -2.77 -2.63
CA LEU A 117 13.25 -3.61 -3.25
C LEU A 117 13.87 -4.91 -3.79
N PRO A 118 13.14 -6.05 -3.74
CA PRO A 118 13.63 -7.32 -4.27
C PRO A 118 14.03 -7.22 -5.74
N ALA A 119 15.09 -7.93 -6.12
CA ALA A 119 15.46 -8.06 -7.53
C ALA A 119 14.39 -8.89 -8.29
N GLY A 120 14.20 -8.59 -9.57
CA GLY A 120 13.27 -9.34 -10.44
C GLY A 120 11.83 -8.81 -10.47
N LEU A 121 11.54 -7.68 -9.80
CA LEU A 121 10.28 -6.96 -9.99
C LEU A 121 10.18 -6.41 -11.41
N ASN A 122 8.96 -6.39 -11.94
CA ASN A 122 8.71 -5.78 -13.24
C ASN A 122 8.59 -4.27 -13.06
N MET A 123 9.71 -3.57 -13.28
CA MET A 123 9.77 -2.12 -13.09
C MET A 123 8.79 -1.35 -13.97
N THR A 124 8.46 -1.83 -15.17
CA THR A 124 7.44 -1.21 -16.02
C THR A 124 6.06 -1.28 -15.38
N PHE A 125 5.71 -2.44 -14.82
CA PHE A 125 4.45 -2.62 -14.11
C PHE A 125 4.40 -1.79 -12.83
N LEU A 126 5.44 -1.85 -11.99
CA LEU A 126 5.54 -1.03 -10.78
C LEU A 126 5.46 0.48 -11.09
N THR A 127 6.10 0.92 -12.18
CA THR A 127 5.99 2.31 -12.64
C THR A 127 4.55 2.67 -13.00
N CYS A 128 3.85 1.80 -13.75
CA CYS A 128 2.43 2.00 -14.07
C CYS A 128 1.55 2.10 -12.82
N LEU A 129 1.78 1.22 -11.84
CA LEU A 129 1.06 1.27 -10.56
C LEU A 129 1.27 2.63 -9.89
N ASN A 130 2.53 3.03 -9.71
CA ASN A 130 2.88 4.28 -9.04
C ASN A 130 2.26 5.51 -9.71
N THR A 131 2.36 5.62 -11.04
CA THR A 131 1.84 6.78 -11.78
C THR A 131 0.32 6.83 -11.75
N THR A 132 -0.34 5.67 -11.93
CA THR A 132 -1.80 5.59 -11.93
C THR A 132 -2.36 5.87 -10.55
N ILE A 133 -1.80 5.29 -9.48
CA ILE A 133 -2.24 5.57 -8.10
C ILE A 133 -2.11 7.06 -7.79
N ALA A 134 -0.97 7.67 -8.12
CA ALA A 134 -0.73 9.09 -7.86
C ALA A 134 -1.72 10.01 -8.59
N ALA A 135 -2.15 9.64 -9.80
CA ALA A 135 -3.12 10.40 -10.59
C ALA A 135 -4.58 10.15 -10.16
N SER A 136 -4.91 8.94 -9.74
CA SER A 136 -6.29 8.53 -9.43
C SER A 136 -6.77 8.95 -8.04
N LEU A 137 -5.85 9.19 -7.10
CA LEU A 137 -6.23 9.71 -5.80
C LEU A 137 -6.58 11.20 -5.94
N PRO A 138 -7.74 11.70 -5.49
CA PRO A 138 -8.12 13.11 -5.65
C PRO A 138 -7.23 14.06 -4.83
N LEU A 139 -6.74 15.14 -5.46
CA LEU A 139 -6.30 16.34 -4.74
C LEU A 139 -7.58 17.06 -4.30
N MET A 140 -7.82 17.20 -3.00
CA MET A 140 -8.66 18.33 -2.58
C MET A 140 -7.83 19.58 -2.91
N ASP A 141 -8.26 20.34 -3.90
CA ASP A 141 -7.75 21.70 -4.13
C ASP A 141 -8.20 22.56 -2.93
N PRO A 142 -7.34 23.38 -2.32
CA PRO A 142 -7.68 24.23 -1.17
C PRO A 142 -8.82 25.21 -1.42
#